data_AF-A0A816EIL3-F1
#
_entry.id   AF-A0A816EIL3-F1
#
_cell.length_a   1.000
_cell.length_b   1.000
_cell.length_c   1.000
_cell.angle_alpha   90.00
_cell.angle_beta   90.00
_cell.angle_gamma   90.00
#
_symmetry.space_group_name_H-M   'P 1'
#
loop_
_entity.id
_entity.type
_entity.pdbx_description
1 polymer ?
#
loop_
_entity_poly.entity_id
_entity_poly.type
_entity_poly.pdbx_seq_one_letter_code
_entity_poly.pdbx_strand_id
1 'polypeptide(L)'
;MDSIFEASDSGSFASYYRSILCNTQNINNKALQKILEKSGSSAFFVDRSISLFNSHYSKNEEYTLIDEFRKKVPLTTYNDFEVYINRMIYGGEKNLLTSNTIYYYAISSGTTATKKFLPFSESMLKERSINIRIGRSVIWRSLSPSSFPSPEQLSFELQSTRREEMFYKAKDGTPMGPLTQVFSIVPFDSETRRIIFDSNVIALDLIKRVGHFARGKMQTLKHKVP
;
A
#
# COMPACT_ATOMS: atom_id res chain seq x y z
N MET A 1 29.72 -9.57 -6.45
CA MET A 1 28.45 -10.33 -6.58
C MET A 1 27.55 -9.69 -5.54
N ASP A 2 27.14 -8.45 -5.80
CA ASP A 2 26.68 -7.54 -4.76
C ASP A 2 25.35 -6.89 -5.15
N SER A 3 24.37 -7.19 -4.28
CA SER A 3 23.23 -6.36 -3.86
C SER A 3 22.00 -6.18 -4.74
N ILE A 4 21.73 -7.05 -5.71
CA ILE A 4 20.34 -7.13 -6.25
C ILE A 4 19.46 -8.05 -5.39
N PHE A 5 20.02 -9.06 -4.72
CA PHE A 5 19.29 -9.89 -3.76
C PHE A 5 20.20 -10.35 -2.62
N GLU A 6 19.84 -10.04 -1.38
CA GLU A 6 20.47 -10.67 -0.22
C GLU A 6 19.81 -12.03 0.04
N ALA A 7 20.59 -13.03 0.44
CA ALA A 7 20.07 -14.29 0.98
C ALA A 7 19.07 -14.09 2.15
N SER A 8 19.07 -12.90 2.76
CA SER A 8 18.14 -12.45 3.79
C SER A 8 16.66 -12.42 3.35
N ASP A 9 16.36 -12.31 2.05
CA ASP A 9 14.99 -12.27 1.53
C ASP A 9 14.28 -13.64 1.51
N SER A 10 15.03 -14.73 1.39
CA SER A 10 14.49 -16.09 1.50
C SER A 10 13.92 -16.39 2.91
N GLY A 11 14.44 -15.67 3.91
CA GLY A 11 13.99 -15.71 5.29
C GLY A 11 12.81 -14.80 5.58
N SER A 12 12.42 -13.88 4.68
CA SER A 12 11.37 -12.87 4.94
C SER A 12 10.03 -13.50 5.32
N PHE A 13 9.60 -14.55 4.62
CA PHE A 13 8.40 -15.29 5.01
C PHE A 13 8.58 -16.08 6.30
N ALA A 14 9.75 -16.69 6.56
CA ALA A 14 9.96 -17.43 7.80
C ALA A 14 9.96 -16.48 9.02
N SER A 15 10.57 -15.30 8.87
CA SER A 15 10.54 -14.20 9.82
C SER A 15 9.11 -13.67 10.02
N TYR A 16 8.38 -13.41 8.92
CA TYR A 16 6.97 -13.03 8.96
C TYR A 16 6.11 -14.09 9.65
N TYR A 17 6.28 -15.37 9.31
CA TYR A 17 5.54 -16.49 9.91
C TYR A 17 5.74 -16.52 11.42
N ARG A 18 7.00 -16.49 11.89
CA ARG A 18 7.33 -16.55 13.32
C ARG A 18 6.88 -15.31 14.10
N SER A 19 7.06 -14.13 13.51
CA SER A 19 6.70 -12.86 14.17
C SER A 19 5.21 -12.61 14.16
N ILE A 20 4.51 -12.96 13.08
CA ILE A 20 3.10 -12.61 12.86
C ILE A 20 2.13 -13.71 13.28
N LEU A 21 2.21 -14.89 12.65
CA LEU A 21 1.18 -15.91 12.82
C LEU A 21 1.13 -16.46 14.25
N CYS A 22 2.29 -16.62 14.90
CA CYS A 22 2.37 -17.03 16.29
C CYS A 22 1.85 -15.98 17.29
N ASN A 23 1.68 -14.72 16.87
CA ASN A 23 1.31 -13.60 17.75
C ASN A 23 0.07 -12.83 17.24
N THR A 24 -0.78 -13.49 16.45
CA THR A 24 -1.87 -12.85 15.69
C THR A 24 -2.78 -11.97 16.56
N GLN A 25 -3.17 -12.43 17.75
CA GLN A 25 -4.02 -11.64 18.65
C GLN A 25 -3.35 -10.32 19.07
N ASN A 26 -2.11 -10.39 19.56
CA ASN A 26 -1.34 -9.21 19.98
C ASN A 26 -1.12 -8.23 18.81
N ILE A 27 -0.91 -8.76 17.61
CA ILE A 27 -0.70 -7.94 16.41
C ILE A 27 -1.99 -7.25 15.98
N ASN A 28 -3.12 -7.97 15.99
CA ASN A 28 -4.43 -7.38 15.70
C ASN A 28 -4.77 -6.26 16.70
N ASN A 29 -4.49 -6.47 17.99
CA ASN A 29 -4.74 -5.47 19.02
C ASN A 29 -3.87 -4.22 18.81
N LYS A 30 -2.57 -4.40 18.54
CA LYS A 30 -1.66 -3.29 18.20
C LYS A 30 -2.05 -2.58 16.91
N ALA A 31 -2.59 -3.30 15.92
CA ALA A 31 -3.08 -2.71 14.69
C ALA A 31 -4.31 -1.84 14.95
N LEU A 32 -5.28 -2.33 15.74
CA LEU A 32 -6.43 -1.54 16.16
C LEU A 32 -5.99 -0.29 16.92
N GLN A 33 -5.07 -0.42 17.87
CA GLN A 33 -4.52 0.72 18.61
C GLN A 33 -3.95 1.77 17.67
N LYS A 34 -3.11 1.38 16.69
CA LYS A 34 -2.54 2.31 15.70
C LYS A 34 -3.62 2.98 14.84
N ILE A 35 -4.69 2.26 14.49
CA ILE A 35 -5.82 2.83 13.74
C ILE A 35 -6.52 3.91 14.57
N LEU A 36 -6.78 3.64 15.85
CA LEU A 36 -7.43 4.57 16.78
C LEU A 36 -6.54 5.79 17.08
N GLU A 37 -5.25 5.59 17.32
CA GLU A 37 -4.28 6.68 17.53
C GLU A 37 -4.22 7.62 16.32
N LYS A 38 -4.25 7.06 15.10
CA LYS A 38 -4.12 7.85 13.87
C LYS A 38 -5.41 8.45 13.35
N SER A 39 -6.55 7.79 13.57
CA SER A 39 -7.83 8.16 12.93
C SER A 39 -8.88 8.59 13.95
N GLY A 40 -8.56 8.52 15.23
CA GLY A 40 -9.50 8.78 16.31
C GLY A 40 -10.14 10.16 16.30
N SER A 41 -9.41 11.16 15.80
CA SER A 41 -9.90 12.54 15.66
C SER A 41 -10.69 12.78 14.37
N SER A 42 -10.91 11.75 13.55
CA SER A 42 -11.72 11.89 12.34
C SER A 42 -13.21 11.83 12.66
N ALA A 43 -14.02 12.47 11.82
CA ALA A 43 -15.46 12.61 12.03
C ALA A 43 -16.15 11.27 12.37
N PHE A 44 -15.79 10.19 11.66
CA PHE A 44 -16.35 8.86 11.89
C PHE A 44 -16.24 8.37 13.34
N PHE A 45 -15.09 8.62 13.99
CA PHE A 45 -14.84 8.20 15.37
C PHE A 45 -15.45 9.16 16.38
N VAL A 46 -15.41 10.46 16.09
CA VAL A 46 -16.03 11.51 16.90
C VAL A 46 -17.55 11.33 16.96
N ASP A 47 -18.21 11.08 15.83
CA ASP A 47 -19.65 10.86 15.72
C ASP A 47 -20.12 9.65 16.56
N ARG A 48 -19.23 8.66 16.76
CA ARG A 48 -19.48 7.46 17.55
C ARG A 48 -19.00 7.58 19.00
N SER A 49 -18.47 8.75 19.37
CA SER A 49 -17.92 9.02 20.70
C SER A 49 -16.93 7.95 21.15
N ILE A 50 -16.11 7.42 20.24
CA ILE A 50 -15.11 6.38 20.57
C ILE A 50 -14.00 7.06 21.38
N SER A 51 -13.78 6.59 22.61
CA SER A 51 -12.82 7.23 23.51
C SER A 51 -11.41 7.09 22.95
N LEU A 52 -10.70 8.22 22.83
CA LEU A 52 -9.29 8.24 22.48
C LEU A 52 -8.50 8.32 23.77
N PHE A 53 -7.80 7.24 24.11
CA PHE A 53 -6.97 7.21 25.31
C PHE A 53 -5.49 7.26 24.94
N ASN A 54 -4.77 8.13 25.64
CA ASN A 54 -3.36 8.41 25.44
C ASN A 54 -2.49 7.22 25.88
N SER A 55 -1.33 7.12 25.23
CA SER A 55 -0.41 5.99 25.25
C SER A 55 0.10 5.66 26.66
N HIS A 56 -0.37 4.57 27.26
CA HIS A 56 0.36 3.59 28.11
C HIS A 56 -0.66 2.58 28.67
N TYR A 57 -0.98 1.52 27.92
CA TYR A 57 -1.98 0.53 28.32
C TYR A 57 -1.39 -0.58 29.20
N SER A 58 -2.05 -0.85 30.32
CA SER A 58 -2.03 -2.16 30.97
C SER A 58 -2.86 -3.17 30.14
N LYS A 59 -2.56 -4.47 30.26
CA LYS A 59 -3.24 -5.54 29.53
C LYS A 59 -4.77 -5.55 29.76
N ASN A 60 -5.23 -5.12 30.93
CA ASN A 60 -6.67 -5.02 31.24
C ASN A 60 -7.34 -3.84 30.54
N GLU A 61 -6.62 -2.74 30.35
CA GLU A 61 -7.12 -1.56 29.64
C GLU A 61 -7.21 -1.83 28.12
N GLU A 62 -6.30 -2.64 27.58
CA GLU A 62 -6.32 -3.10 26.19
C GLU A 62 -7.61 -3.87 25.85
N TYR A 63 -8.02 -4.82 26.70
CA TYR A 63 -9.28 -5.56 26.49
C TYR A 63 -10.50 -4.65 26.56
N THR A 64 -10.50 -3.70 27.50
CA THR A 64 -11.58 -2.72 27.65
C THR A 64 -11.74 -1.88 26.38
N LEU A 65 -10.62 -1.41 25.80
CA LEU A 65 -10.62 -0.66 24.55
C LEU A 65 -11.22 -1.46 23.38
N ILE A 66 -10.82 -2.72 23.24
CA ILE A 66 -11.30 -3.60 22.16
C ILE A 66 -12.82 -3.81 22.27
N ASP A 67 -13.32 -4.06 23.47
CA ASP A 67 -14.75 -4.28 23.70
C ASP A 67 -15.56 -2.99 23.53
N GLU A 68 -15.02 -1.83 23.92
CA GLU A 68 -15.63 -0.54 23.62
C GLU A 68 -15.73 -0.30 22.11
N PHE A 69 -14.65 -0.54 21.37
CA PHE A 69 -14.63 -0.40 19.92
C PHE A 69 -15.69 -1.30 19.26
N ARG A 70 -15.78 -2.57 19.66
CA ARG A 70 -16.78 -3.52 19.14
C ARG A 70 -18.22 -3.07 19.40
N LYS A 71 -18.50 -2.46 20.56
CA LYS A 71 -19.82 -1.93 20.90
C LYS A 71 -20.18 -0.69 20.07
N LYS A 72 -19.21 0.19 19.81
CA LYS A 72 -19.42 1.47 19.12
C LYS A 72 -19.30 1.38 17.59
N VAL A 73 -18.63 0.36 17.07
CA VAL A 73 -18.44 0.11 15.63
C VAL A 73 -19.01 -1.27 15.27
N PRO A 74 -20.33 -1.38 15.08
CA PRO A 74 -20.94 -2.63 14.64
C PRO A 74 -20.56 -2.94 13.18
N LEU A 75 -20.90 -4.16 12.75
CA LEU A 75 -20.80 -4.53 11.34
C LEU A 75 -21.67 -3.58 10.50
N THR A 76 -21.07 -3.05 9.44
CA THR A 76 -21.62 -2.00 8.58
C THR A 76 -21.45 -2.38 7.11
N THR A 77 -22.13 -1.66 6.24
CA THR A 77 -22.08 -1.78 4.79
C THR A 77 -21.41 -0.57 4.18
N TYR A 78 -21.10 -0.63 2.87
CA TYR A 78 -20.52 0.51 2.16
C TYR A 78 -21.38 1.79 2.27
N ASN A 79 -22.71 1.64 2.27
CA ASN A 79 -23.64 2.77 2.29
C ASN A 79 -23.49 3.62 3.56
N ASP A 80 -23.09 3.01 4.68
CA ASP A 80 -22.82 3.71 5.94
C ASP A 80 -21.61 4.66 5.85
N PHE A 81 -20.70 4.40 4.91
CA PHE A 81 -19.49 5.21 4.67
C PHE A 81 -19.61 6.12 3.45
N GLU A 82 -20.56 5.85 2.55
CA GLU A 82 -20.72 6.55 1.28
C GLU A 82 -20.90 8.06 1.48
N VAL A 83 -21.60 8.49 2.53
CA VAL A 83 -21.77 9.91 2.86
C VAL A 83 -20.43 10.59 3.15
N TYR A 84 -19.55 9.95 3.94
CA TYR A 84 -18.22 10.49 4.21
C TYR A 84 -17.35 10.46 2.94
N ILE A 85 -17.37 9.36 2.19
CA ILE A 85 -16.58 9.22 0.96
C ILE A 85 -16.99 10.28 -0.08
N ASN A 86 -18.27 10.54 -0.24
CA ASN A 86 -18.78 11.57 -1.15
C ASN A 86 -18.37 12.98 -0.71
N ARG A 87 -18.38 13.27 0.59
CA ARG A 87 -17.85 14.54 1.13
C ARG A 87 -16.35 14.68 0.89
N MET A 88 -15.59 13.59 0.99
CA MET A 88 -14.16 13.60 0.67
C MET A 88 -13.92 13.85 -0.83
N ILE A 89 -14.60 13.09 -1.70
CA ILE A 89 -14.40 13.14 -3.15
C ILE A 89 -14.97 14.42 -3.78
N TYR A 90 -16.23 14.74 -3.50
CA TYR A 90 -16.96 15.83 -4.16
C TYR A 90 -16.98 17.11 -3.32
N GLY A 91 -16.86 17.00 -2.00
CA GLY A 91 -16.75 18.14 -1.08
C GLY A 91 -15.32 18.65 -0.93
N GLY A 92 -14.32 17.77 -1.07
CA GLY A 92 -12.91 18.07 -0.79
C GLY A 92 -12.59 18.06 0.71
N GLU A 93 -13.49 17.50 1.54
CA GLU A 93 -13.33 17.46 2.98
C GLU A 93 -12.30 16.41 3.39
N LYS A 94 -11.47 16.75 4.39
CA LYS A 94 -10.43 15.86 4.93
C LYS A 94 -10.79 15.42 6.35
N ASN A 95 -10.05 14.45 6.88
CA ASN A 95 -10.23 13.98 8.25
C ASN A 95 -11.64 13.44 8.57
N LEU A 96 -12.29 12.76 7.61
CA LEU A 96 -13.62 12.19 7.82
C LEU A 96 -13.58 10.74 8.31
N LEU A 97 -12.93 9.84 7.56
CA LEU A 97 -12.77 8.43 7.94
C LEU A 97 -11.39 8.13 8.56
N THR A 98 -10.40 8.93 8.20
CA THR A 98 -9.03 8.80 8.67
C THR A 98 -8.34 10.16 8.59
N SER A 99 -7.39 10.40 9.49
CA SER A 99 -6.53 11.59 9.46
C SER A 99 -5.31 11.41 8.54
N ASN A 100 -5.08 10.21 8.01
CA ASN A 100 -4.02 9.98 7.03
C ASN A 100 -4.33 10.69 5.70
N THR A 101 -3.28 11.15 5.04
CA THR A 101 -3.38 11.66 3.66
C THR A 101 -3.85 10.56 2.71
N ILE A 102 -4.87 10.86 1.92
CA ILE A 102 -5.37 10.00 0.85
C ILE A 102 -4.65 10.36 -0.43
N TYR A 103 -4.05 9.37 -1.09
CA TYR A 103 -3.34 9.56 -2.35
C TYR A 103 -4.13 9.08 -3.57
N TYR A 104 -5.13 8.24 -3.35
CA TYR A 104 -5.90 7.65 -4.42
C TYR A 104 -7.27 7.19 -3.93
N TYR A 105 -8.30 7.32 -4.77
CA TYR A 105 -9.59 6.67 -4.54
C TYR A 105 -9.72 5.46 -5.46
N ALA A 106 -9.56 4.28 -4.87
CA ALA A 106 -9.66 3.03 -5.60
C ALA A 106 -11.12 2.68 -5.88
N ILE A 107 -11.45 2.47 -7.16
CA ILE A 107 -12.74 1.96 -7.60
C ILE A 107 -12.71 0.45 -7.41
N SER A 108 -13.59 -0.04 -6.54
CA SER A 108 -13.90 -1.47 -6.50
C SER A 108 -14.93 -1.79 -7.59
N SER A 109 -14.72 -2.90 -8.29
CA SER A 109 -15.56 -3.38 -9.40
C SER A 109 -16.88 -4.00 -8.91
N GLY A 110 -17.48 -3.46 -7.84
CA GLY A 110 -18.63 -4.04 -7.17
C GLY A 110 -19.76 -4.45 -8.13
N THR A 111 -20.53 -5.48 -7.74
CA THR A 111 -21.64 -6.05 -8.52
C THR A 111 -22.89 -5.15 -8.60
N THR A 112 -22.86 -3.98 -7.97
CA THR A 112 -23.93 -2.97 -8.01
C THR A 112 -23.63 -1.95 -9.10
N ALA A 113 -24.68 -1.43 -9.77
CA ALA A 113 -24.54 -0.43 -10.82
C ALA A 113 -23.81 0.86 -10.36
N THR A 114 -23.81 1.13 -9.05
CA THR A 114 -23.08 2.23 -8.41
C THR A 114 -21.64 1.86 -8.08
N LYS A 115 -20.72 2.71 -8.54
CA LYS A 115 -19.27 2.60 -8.28
C LYS A 115 -18.99 2.85 -6.80
N LYS A 116 -18.23 1.95 -6.19
CA LYS A 116 -17.77 2.07 -4.79
C LYS A 116 -16.32 2.52 -4.76
N PHE A 117 -16.06 3.61 -4.06
CA PHE A 117 -14.73 4.22 -3.92
C PHE A 117 -14.14 3.91 -2.56
N LEU A 118 -12.88 3.47 -2.53
CA LEU A 118 -12.15 3.15 -1.32
C LEU A 118 -10.98 4.14 -1.18
N PRO A 119 -10.92 4.95 -0.12
CA PRO A 119 -9.80 5.85 0.10
C PRO A 119 -8.53 5.04 0.37
N PHE A 120 -7.48 5.33 -0.37
CA PHE A 120 -6.20 4.65 -0.28
C PHE A 120 -5.14 5.61 0.27
N SER A 121 -4.64 5.30 1.47
CA SER A 121 -3.72 6.17 2.23
C SER A 121 -2.26 5.76 2.11
N GLU A 122 -1.36 6.61 2.61
CA GLU A 122 0.09 6.32 2.64
C GLU A 122 0.44 5.01 3.36
N SER A 123 -0.18 4.76 4.52
CA SER A 123 0.14 3.58 5.33
C SER A 123 -0.16 2.28 4.59
N MET A 124 -1.21 2.28 3.77
CA MET A 124 -1.60 1.13 2.95
C MET A 124 -0.56 0.83 1.86
N LEU A 125 0.17 1.83 1.34
CA LEU A 125 1.26 1.61 0.38
C LEU A 125 2.40 0.80 1.00
N LYS A 126 2.81 1.18 2.21
CA LYS A 126 3.90 0.52 2.95
C LYS A 126 3.55 -0.93 3.25
N GLU A 127 2.35 -1.16 3.79
CA GLU A 127 1.85 -2.51 4.08
C GLU A 127 1.75 -3.37 2.81
N ARG A 128 1.22 -2.81 1.73
CA ARG A 128 1.11 -3.53 0.45
C ARG A 128 2.49 -3.90 -0.12
N SER A 129 3.48 -3.04 0.02
CA SER A 129 4.85 -3.29 -0.45
C SER A 129 5.50 -4.45 0.30
N ILE A 130 5.30 -4.52 1.62
CA ILE A 130 5.73 -5.65 2.45
C ILE A 130 5.03 -6.94 1.99
N ASN A 131 3.73 -6.90 1.73
CA ASN A 131 2.97 -8.07 1.27
C ASN A 131 3.45 -8.58 -0.10
N ILE A 132 3.76 -7.68 -1.04
CA ILE A 132 4.37 -8.06 -2.33
C ILE A 132 5.69 -8.79 -2.12
N ARG A 133 6.58 -8.25 -1.27
CA ARG A 133 7.88 -8.87 -0.95
C ARG A 133 7.72 -10.28 -0.37
N ILE A 134 6.80 -10.44 0.59
CA ILE A 134 6.51 -11.75 1.19
C ILE A 134 5.97 -12.72 0.13
N GLY A 135 4.98 -12.30 -0.66
CA GLY A 135 4.40 -13.12 -1.73
C GLY A 135 5.44 -13.57 -2.75
N ARG A 136 6.28 -12.64 -3.22
CA ARG A 136 7.44 -12.95 -4.08
C ARG A 136 8.34 -13.99 -3.42
N SER A 137 8.73 -13.80 -2.15
CA SER A 137 9.61 -14.75 -1.45
C SER A 137 9.06 -16.18 -1.38
N VAL A 138 7.73 -16.35 -1.35
CA VAL A 138 7.07 -17.66 -1.41
C VAL A 138 7.18 -18.26 -2.81
N ILE A 139 6.83 -17.48 -3.84
CA ILE A 139 6.95 -17.91 -5.24
C ILE A 139 8.40 -18.32 -5.54
N TRP A 140 9.38 -17.50 -5.20
CA TRP A 140 10.79 -17.78 -5.46
C TRP A 140 11.26 -19.08 -4.81
N ARG A 141 10.85 -19.37 -3.57
CA ARG A 141 11.21 -20.63 -2.90
C ARG A 141 10.53 -21.86 -3.48
N SER A 142 9.43 -21.70 -4.21
CA SER A 142 8.78 -22.81 -4.92
C SER A 142 9.43 -23.14 -6.28
N LEU A 143 10.30 -22.27 -6.79
CA LEU A 143 10.96 -22.45 -8.09
C LEU A 143 12.30 -23.19 -7.93
N SER A 144 12.71 -23.89 -8.98
CA SER A 144 14.03 -24.53 -9.03
C SER A 144 15.14 -23.47 -9.05
N PRO A 145 16.33 -23.72 -8.47
CA PRO A 145 17.49 -22.85 -8.65
C PRO A 145 17.84 -22.57 -10.12
N SER A 146 17.47 -23.47 -11.03
CA SER A 146 17.64 -23.30 -12.49
C SER A 146 16.64 -22.34 -13.15
N SER A 147 15.58 -21.96 -12.45
CA SER A 147 14.56 -21.00 -12.93
C SER A 147 14.99 -19.54 -12.74
N PHE A 148 16.09 -19.29 -12.03
CA PHE A 148 16.57 -17.95 -11.75
C PHE A 148 17.52 -17.48 -12.87
N PRO A 149 17.35 -16.24 -13.36
CA PRO A 149 18.22 -15.70 -14.37
C PRO A 149 19.66 -15.57 -13.85
N SER A 150 20.65 -15.81 -14.72
CA SER A 150 22.05 -15.57 -14.40
C SER A 150 22.33 -14.07 -14.25
N PRO A 151 23.39 -13.65 -13.54
CA PRO A 151 23.74 -12.23 -13.39
C PRO A 151 23.88 -11.46 -14.71
N GLU A 152 24.16 -12.17 -15.81
CA GLU A 152 24.29 -11.63 -17.17
C GLU A 152 22.92 -11.44 -17.87
N GLN A 153 21.85 -12.05 -17.37
CA GLN A 153 20.50 -11.94 -17.92
C GLN A 153 19.77 -10.73 -17.34
N LEU A 154 19.50 -9.74 -18.20
CA LEU A 154 18.72 -8.56 -17.85
C LEU A 154 17.22 -8.87 -17.83
N SER A 155 16.56 -8.58 -16.71
CA SER A 155 15.10 -8.63 -16.59
C SER A 155 14.50 -7.23 -16.80
N PHE A 156 13.41 -7.14 -17.54
CA PHE A 156 12.62 -5.92 -17.67
C PHE A 156 11.14 -6.23 -17.40
N GLU A 157 10.45 -5.29 -16.76
CA GLU A 157 9.01 -5.36 -16.54
C GLU A 157 8.34 -4.28 -17.38
N LEU A 158 7.46 -4.71 -18.27
CA LEU A 158 6.60 -3.81 -19.03
C LEU A 158 5.30 -3.61 -18.28
N GLN A 159 5.03 -2.37 -17.88
CA GLN A 159 3.77 -1.99 -17.26
C GLN A 159 2.93 -1.13 -18.19
N SER A 160 1.71 -1.60 -18.43
CA SER A 160 0.68 -0.80 -19.10
C SER A 160 -0.10 -0.01 -18.07
N THR A 161 0.27 1.26 -17.89
CA THR A 161 -0.39 2.19 -16.98
C THR A 161 -1.11 3.32 -17.72
N ARG A 162 -1.98 4.04 -17.02
CA ARG A 162 -2.55 5.29 -17.53
C ARG A 162 -1.68 6.46 -17.08
N ARG A 163 -1.59 7.50 -17.91
CA ARG A 163 -0.95 8.76 -17.51
C ARG A 163 -1.79 9.46 -16.45
N GLU A 164 -1.18 10.21 -15.55
CA GLU A 164 -1.85 10.87 -14.43
C GLU A 164 -3.01 11.77 -14.89
N GLU A 165 -2.84 12.50 -15.99
CA GLU A 165 -3.85 13.38 -16.58
C GLU A 165 -5.10 12.64 -17.07
N MET A 166 -5.02 11.32 -17.26
CA MET A 166 -6.13 10.48 -17.73
C MET A 166 -7.00 9.93 -16.59
N PHE A 167 -6.62 10.17 -15.33
CA PHE A 167 -7.44 9.76 -14.19
C PHE A 167 -8.53 10.79 -13.89
N TYR A 168 -9.70 10.29 -13.48
CA TYR A 168 -10.67 11.16 -12.81
C TYR A 168 -10.07 11.68 -11.52
N LYS A 169 -10.41 12.91 -11.14
CA LYS A 169 -9.90 13.54 -9.93
C LYS A 169 -11.06 13.89 -9.00
N ALA A 170 -10.84 13.70 -7.70
CA ALA A 170 -11.65 14.30 -6.66
C ALA A 170 -11.52 15.82 -6.71
N LYS A 171 -12.39 16.53 -5.98
CA LYS A 171 -12.39 18.00 -5.91
C LYS A 171 -11.08 18.59 -5.41
N ASP A 172 -10.38 17.87 -4.53
CA ASP A 172 -9.06 18.27 -4.03
C ASP A 172 -7.90 17.89 -4.99
N GLY A 173 -8.21 17.34 -6.16
CA GLY A 173 -7.24 16.91 -7.17
C GLY A 173 -6.76 15.46 -7.03
N THR A 174 -7.16 14.74 -5.98
CA THR A 174 -6.73 13.36 -5.73
C THR A 174 -7.21 12.42 -6.84
N PRO A 175 -6.32 11.63 -7.48
CA PRO A 175 -6.69 10.75 -8.58
C PRO A 175 -7.59 9.59 -8.12
N MET A 176 -8.43 9.11 -9.05
CA MET A 176 -9.41 8.04 -8.82
C MET A 176 -9.47 7.08 -9.99
N GLY A 177 -9.56 5.78 -9.70
CA GLY A 177 -9.58 4.75 -10.74
C GLY A 177 -9.45 3.33 -10.18
N PRO A 178 -9.27 2.32 -11.03
CA PRO A 178 -9.08 0.93 -10.59
C PRO A 178 -7.93 0.79 -9.59
N LEU A 179 -8.08 -0.05 -8.57
CA LEU A 179 -7.01 -0.29 -7.56
C LEU A 179 -5.69 -0.72 -8.20
N THR A 180 -5.75 -1.49 -9.29
CA THR A 180 -4.58 -1.97 -10.03
C THR A 180 -3.73 -0.85 -10.63
N GLN A 181 -4.29 0.33 -10.84
CA GLN A 181 -3.61 1.47 -11.45
C GLN A 181 -2.98 2.43 -10.44
N VAL A 182 -3.13 2.21 -9.13
CA VAL A 182 -2.56 3.07 -8.08
C VAL A 182 -1.04 3.31 -8.26
N PHE A 183 -0.33 2.31 -8.79
CA PHE A 183 1.11 2.35 -9.05
C PHE A 183 1.53 3.34 -10.13
N SER A 184 0.58 3.78 -10.96
CA SER A 184 0.85 4.72 -12.05
C SER A 184 1.01 6.16 -11.55
N ILE A 185 0.55 6.43 -10.33
CA ILE A 185 0.23 7.79 -9.87
C ILE A 185 0.82 8.09 -8.50
N VAL A 186 1.01 7.06 -7.68
CA VAL A 186 1.61 7.25 -6.37
C VAL A 186 3.12 7.45 -6.52
N PRO A 187 3.69 8.53 -5.94
CA PRO A 187 5.12 8.72 -5.90
C PRO A 187 5.72 7.70 -4.93
N PHE A 188 6.27 6.62 -5.47
CA PHE A 188 7.09 5.70 -4.68
C PHE A 188 8.47 6.34 -4.45
N ASP A 189 8.91 6.35 -3.19
CA ASP A 189 10.32 6.56 -2.87
C ASP A 189 11.19 5.44 -3.46
N SER A 190 12.50 5.64 -3.51
CA SER A 190 13.44 4.72 -4.14
C SER A 190 13.41 3.31 -3.54
N GLU A 191 13.21 3.19 -2.23
CA GLU A 191 13.19 1.91 -1.55
C GLU A 191 11.88 1.17 -1.84
N THR A 192 10.75 1.88 -1.79
CA THR A 192 9.45 1.31 -2.15
C THR A 192 9.39 0.89 -3.62
N ARG A 193 9.99 1.66 -4.56
CA ARG A 193 10.13 1.24 -5.96
C ARG A 193 10.92 -0.05 -6.08
N ARG A 194 12.05 -0.16 -5.38
CA ARG A 194 12.91 -1.35 -5.40
C ARG A 194 12.18 -2.59 -4.89
N ILE A 195 11.35 -2.44 -3.85
CA ILE A 195 10.59 -3.54 -3.25
C ILE A 195 9.45 -4.03 -4.16
N ILE A 196 8.79 -3.10 -4.86
CA ILE A 196 7.66 -3.44 -5.73
C ILE A 196 8.18 -3.94 -7.10
N PHE A 197 9.22 -3.30 -7.63
CA PHE A 197 9.75 -3.52 -8.97
C PHE A 197 11.22 -4.01 -8.88
N ASP A 198 11.44 -5.30 -9.10
CA ASP A 198 12.79 -5.91 -9.16
C ASP A 198 13.50 -5.63 -10.50
N SER A 199 12.95 -4.74 -11.32
CA SER A 199 13.44 -4.46 -12.66
C SER A 199 13.29 -2.98 -13.00
N ASN A 200 14.06 -2.54 -14.00
CA ASN A 200 13.89 -1.19 -14.54
C ASN A 200 12.50 -1.09 -15.18
N VAL A 201 11.63 -0.26 -14.61
CA VAL A 201 10.32 0.06 -15.20
C VAL A 201 10.54 0.96 -16.40
N ILE A 202 10.28 0.45 -17.60
CA ILE A 202 10.33 1.24 -18.84
C ILE A 202 8.90 1.68 -19.16
N ALA A 203 8.67 2.99 -19.18
CA ALA A 203 7.38 3.56 -19.57
C ALA A 203 7.09 3.31 -21.07
N LEU A 204 5.82 3.09 -21.41
CA LEU A 204 5.36 2.79 -22.79
C LEU A 204 5.70 3.87 -23.83
N ASP A 205 5.88 5.11 -23.39
CA ASP A 205 6.31 6.20 -24.27
C ASP A 205 7.79 6.10 -24.67
N LEU A 206 8.62 5.42 -23.87
CA LEU A 206 9.98 5.04 -24.26
C LEU A 206 9.98 3.95 -25.33
N ILE A 207 9.02 3.02 -25.34
CA ILE A 207 8.90 1.97 -26.37
C ILE A 207 8.69 2.57 -27.76
N LYS A 208 7.98 3.70 -27.87
CA LYS A 208 7.85 4.44 -29.13
C LYS A 208 9.16 5.08 -29.61
N ARG A 209 10.16 5.23 -28.73
CA ARG A 209 11.52 5.70 -29.04
C ARG A 209 12.53 4.56 -29.17
N VAL A 210 12.18 3.33 -28.79
CA VAL A 210 13.05 2.15 -28.89
C VAL A 210 12.94 1.59 -30.32
N GLY A 211 13.43 2.36 -31.29
CA GLY A 211 13.55 1.95 -32.69
C GLY A 211 14.65 0.92 -32.91
N HIS A 212 15.69 0.91 -32.09
CA HIS A 212 16.71 -0.13 -32.01
C HIS A 212 17.40 0.06 -30.66
N PHE A 213 17.70 -1.02 -29.93
CA PHE A 213 18.62 -0.98 -28.79
C PHE A 213 19.99 -0.43 -29.26
N ALA A 214 20.18 0.88 -29.14
CA ALA A 214 21.45 1.56 -29.33
C ALA A 214 21.91 2.07 -27.97
N ARG A 215 23.13 1.64 -27.58
CA ARG A 215 23.79 1.96 -26.31
C ARG A 215 23.87 3.48 -26.13
N GLY A 216 23.34 4.00 -25.01
CA GLY A 216 23.38 5.44 -24.71
C GLY A 216 23.12 5.75 -23.24
N LYS A 217 24.21 5.71 -22.44
CA LYS A 217 24.41 6.27 -21.09
C LYS A 217 23.27 6.07 -20.06
N MET A 218 23.38 4.97 -19.31
CA MET A 218 22.98 4.96 -17.90
C MET A 218 23.71 6.08 -17.16
N GLN A 219 22.99 6.91 -16.40
CA GLN A 219 23.63 7.71 -15.36
C GLN A 219 24.14 6.75 -14.28
N THR A 220 25.44 6.52 -14.28
CA THR A 220 26.14 5.90 -13.15
C THR A 220 26.02 6.84 -11.95
N LEU A 221 25.18 6.48 -10.97
CA LEU A 221 25.33 7.00 -9.62
C LEU A 221 26.67 6.48 -9.09
N LYS A 222 27.71 7.31 -9.19
CA LYS A 222 28.99 7.05 -8.53
C LYS A 222 28.76 7.06 -7.02
N HIS A 223 28.64 5.89 -6.40
CA HIS A 223 29.03 5.77 -5.00
C HIS A 223 30.55 5.73 -4.94
N LYS A 224 31.14 6.86 -4.52
CA LYS A 224 32.48 6.86 -3.93
C LYS A 224 32.32 6.43 -2.48
N VAL A 225 32.95 5.34 -2.09
CA VAL A 225 33.25 4.99 -0.70
C VAL A 225 34.67 4.39 -0.73
N PRO A 226 35.54 4.75 0.24
CA PRO A 226 37.02 4.63 0.16
C PRO A 226 37.57 3.24 -0.11
#